data_AF-A0A2E8S3B7-F1
#
_entry.id   AF-A0A2E8S3B7-F1
#
_cell.length_a   1.000
_cell.length_b   1.000
_cell.length_c   1.000
_cell.angle_alpha   90.00
_cell.angle_beta   90.00
_cell.angle_gamma   90.00
#
_symmetry.space_group_name_H-M   'P 1'
#
loop_
_entity.id
_entity.type
_entity.pdbx_description
1 polymer ?
#
loop_
_entity_poly.entity_id
_entity_poly.type
_entity_poly.pdbx_seq_one_letter_code
_entity_poly.pdbx_strand_id
1 'polypeptide(L)'
;MRSNRQAGFSVLEMAVAMAIFSMVGLAMASAFQMVDSGGGTLRIMQDRMAEGRVAMHHLTRDLSMAYLSTHVPIDPVSKQPDKMGIRQITFFNGTSDSVDFTTLAHRRLVRGARESDQAQIGYYLDRVDGEPVLMRSVKSPLDDSDNRGEGFVVCRGVEEFKLEYWDARGGEKEGRWEDDWSAEQSELLESLEPQEGYLVDEEEAEQKLDLLPYRVRISLVLSIDDDSNVRFQAQTPIYLRRAFKFDALSKSGSSKGGSMPGSTPRTMPGGMR
;
A
#
# COMPACT_ATOMS: atom_id res chain seq x y z
N MET A 1 -7.94 -18.40 82.59
CA MET A 1 -8.90 -18.01 81.53
C MET A 1 -9.00 -16.49 81.51
N ARG A 2 -8.48 -15.81 80.48
CA ARG A 2 -8.58 -14.35 80.35
C ARG A 2 -9.97 -14.00 79.82
N SER A 3 -10.77 -13.33 80.66
CA SER A 3 -12.06 -12.76 80.27
C SER A 3 -11.81 -11.65 79.24
N ASN A 4 -12.26 -11.89 78.01
CA ASN A 4 -12.22 -10.90 76.95
C ASN A 4 -13.37 -9.92 77.21
N ARG A 5 -13.07 -8.74 77.76
CA ARG A 5 -14.06 -7.67 77.92
C ARG A 5 -14.50 -7.23 76.53
N GLN A 6 -15.73 -7.60 76.15
CA GLN A 6 -16.38 -7.05 74.96
C GLN A 6 -16.69 -5.58 75.23
N ALA A 7 -15.86 -4.69 74.67
CA ALA A 7 -16.13 -3.26 74.64
C ALA A 7 -17.14 -2.98 73.51
N GLY A 8 -18.30 -2.40 73.85
CA GLY A 8 -19.27 -1.92 72.88
C GLY A 8 -18.80 -0.60 72.26
N PHE A 9 -19.10 -0.39 70.98
CA PHE A 9 -18.79 0.83 70.22
C PHE A 9 -19.58 2.04 70.75
N SER A 10 -18.96 3.22 70.77
CA SER A 10 -19.67 4.46 71.11
C SER A 10 -20.45 5.01 69.90
N VAL A 11 -21.54 5.72 70.15
CA VAL A 11 -22.36 6.38 69.10
C VAL A 11 -21.51 7.37 68.28
N LEU A 12 -20.58 8.07 68.93
CA LEU A 12 -19.65 9.00 68.27
C LEU A 12 -18.76 8.27 67.25
N GLU A 13 -18.28 7.08 67.60
CA GLU A 13 -17.39 6.27 66.77
C GLU A 13 -18.11 5.75 65.52
N MET A 14 -19.38 5.35 65.68
CA MET A 14 -20.24 4.99 64.55
C MET A 14 -20.48 6.17 63.61
N ALA A 15 -20.73 7.38 64.14
CA ALA A 15 -20.93 8.58 63.36
C ALA A 15 -19.67 8.98 62.56
N VAL A 16 -18.50 8.91 63.19
CA VAL A 16 -17.20 9.18 62.53
C VAL A 16 -16.93 8.13 61.45
N ALA A 17 -17.16 6.84 61.73
CA ALA A 17 -16.99 5.78 60.75
C ALA A 17 -17.90 5.97 59.52
N MET A 18 -19.16 6.36 59.73
CA MET A 18 -20.10 6.63 58.63
C MET A 18 -19.71 7.86 57.82
N ALA A 19 -19.18 8.92 58.46
CA ALA A 19 -18.70 10.11 57.77
C ALA A 19 -17.47 9.83 56.91
N ILE A 20 -16.52 9.04 57.41
CA ILE A 20 -15.35 8.62 56.63
C ILE A 20 -15.79 7.69 55.49
N PHE A 21 -16.68 6.74 55.78
CA PHE A 21 -17.18 5.79 54.78
C PHE A 21 -17.91 6.49 53.62
N SER A 22 -18.76 7.48 53.91
CA SER A 22 -19.45 8.24 52.87
C SER A 22 -18.49 9.08 52.03
N MET A 23 -17.49 9.71 52.67
CA MET A 23 -16.48 10.48 51.97
C MET A 23 -15.64 9.61 51.02
N VAL A 24 -15.21 8.43 51.50
CA VAL A 24 -14.49 7.45 50.67
C VAL A 24 -15.38 6.92 49.54
N GLY A 25 -16.65 6.60 49.83
CA GLY A 25 -17.60 6.14 48.82
C GLY A 25 -17.82 7.16 47.70
N LEU A 26 -17.94 8.44 48.04
CA LEU A 26 -18.08 9.53 47.07
C LEU A 26 -16.79 9.72 46.23
N ALA A 27 -15.62 9.67 46.87
CA ALA A 27 -14.34 9.77 46.16
C ALA A 27 -14.11 8.58 45.20
N MET A 28 -14.56 7.39 45.58
CA MET A 28 -14.46 6.20 44.74
C MET A 28 -15.45 6.27 43.56
N ALA A 29 -16.68 6.73 43.79
CA ALA A 29 -17.66 6.94 42.73
C ALA A 29 -17.21 7.99 41.70
N SER A 30 -16.60 9.09 42.15
CA SER A 30 -16.07 10.11 41.24
C SER A 30 -14.87 9.62 40.43
N ALA A 31 -14.00 8.80 41.02
CA ALA A 31 -12.88 8.17 40.31
C ALA A 31 -13.37 7.24 39.19
N PHE A 32 -14.41 6.43 39.43
CA PHE A 32 -15.01 5.58 38.39
C PHE A 32 -15.61 6.40 37.23
N GLN A 33 -16.34 7.48 37.53
CA GLN A 33 -16.91 8.35 36.49
C GLN A 33 -15.84 9.03 35.63
N MET A 34 -14.68 9.38 36.21
CA MET A 34 -13.55 9.95 35.49
C MET A 34 -12.91 8.94 34.52
N VAL A 35 -12.83 7.68 34.90
CA VAL A 35 -12.28 6.61 34.05
C VAL A 35 -13.22 6.32 32.86
N ASP A 36 -14.53 6.26 33.10
CA ASP A 36 -15.51 5.99 32.03
C ASP A 36 -15.60 7.14 31.01
N SER A 37 -15.52 8.39 31.47
CA SER A 37 -15.58 9.56 30.58
C SER A 37 -14.26 9.82 29.83
N GLY A 38 -13.10 9.55 30.44
CA GLY A 38 -11.80 9.73 29.79
C GLY A 38 -11.47 8.67 28.74
N GLY A 39 -12.04 7.47 28.82
CA GLY A 39 -11.73 6.36 27.91
C GLY A 39 -12.28 6.54 26.48
N GLY A 40 -13.41 7.25 26.31
CA GLY A 40 -14.07 7.40 25.01
C GLY A 40 -13.25 8.17 23.99
N THR A 41 -12.76 9.36 24.35
CA THR A 41 -11.93 10.21 23.49
C THR A 41 -10.60 9.55 23.14
N LEU A 42 -9.95 8.91 24.13
CA LEU A 42 -8.69 8.21 23.89
C LEU A 42 -8.85 7.06 22.89
N ARG A 43 -9.97 6.32 22.96
CA ARG A 43 -10.26 5.23 22.02
C ARG A 43 -10.42 5.75 20.59
N ILE A 44 -11.18 6.83 20.40
CA ILE A 44 -11.37 7.44 19.06
C ILE A 44 -10.02 7.88 18.49
N MET A 45 -9.18 8.54 19.30
CA MET A 45 -7.83 8.92 18.89
C MET A 45 -6.98 7.70 18.49
N GLN A 46 -7.02 6.62 19.28
CA GLN A 46 -6.28 5.38 18.97
C GLN A 46 -6.77 4.73 17.68
N ASP A 47 -8.08 4.69 17.45
CA ASP A 47 -8.70 4.12 16.26
C ASP A 47 -8.29 4.92 15.02
N ARG A 48 -8.38 6.26 15.05
CA ARG A 48 -7.94 7.15 13.96
C ARG A 48 -6.45 7.01 13.66
N MET A 49 -5.61 6.89 14.71
CA MET A 49 -4.18 6.65 14.53
C MET A 49 -3.90 5.29 13.88
N ALA A 50 -4.64 4.25 14.24
CA ALA A 50 -4.51 2.93 13.64
C ALA A 50 -4.96 2.96 12.16
N GLU A 51 -6.12 3.56 11.89
CA GLU A 51 -6.70 3.71 10.55
C GLU A 51 -5.73 4.45 9.60
N GLY A 52 -5.22 5.62 10.02
CA GLY A 52 -4.25 6.38 9.25
C GLY A 52 -2.95 5.63 9.00
N ARG A 53 -2.42 4.89 9.99
CA ARG A 53 -1.21 4.06 9.77
C ARG A 53 -1.44 2.94 8.77
N VAL A 54 -2.60 2.29 8.82
CA VAL A 54 -2.97 1.25 7.85
C VAL A 54 -3.09 1.85 6.45
N ALA A 55 -3.75 3.01 6.32
CA ALA A 55 -3.87 3.72 5.05
C ALA A 55 -2.51 4.09 4.45
N MET A 56 -1.63 4.69 5.26
CA MET A 56 -0.26 5.02 4.85
C MET A 56 0.53 3.77 4.46
N HIS A 57 0.38 2.66 5.18
CA HIS A 57 1.05 1.41 4.83
C HIS A 57 0.60 0.87 3.46
N HIS A 58 -0.70 0.90 3.17
CA HIS A 58 -1.22 0.49 1.88
C HIS A 58 -0.72 1.38 0.74
N LEU A 59 -0.84 2.71 0.89
CA LEU A 59 -0.37 3.69 -0.08
C LEU A 59 1.12 3.53 -0.38
N THR A 60 1.96 3.53 0.65
CA THR A 60 3.42 3.43 0.52
C THR A 60 3.84 2.10 -0.12
N ARG A 61 3.23 0.99 0.29
CA ARG A 61 3.51 -0.33 -0.30
C ARG A 61 3.13 -0.37 -1.78
N ASP A 62 1.94 0.06 -2.12
CA ASP A 62 1.44 0.00 -3.50
C ASP A 62 2.31 0.86 -4.42
N LEU A 63 2.55 2.12 -4.03
CA LEU A 63 3.37 3.07 -4.79
C LEU A 63 4.82 2.61 -4.95
N SER A 64 5.42 2.01 -3.92
CA SER A 64 6.81 1.55 -3.99
C SER A 64 7.08 0.50 -5.08
N MET A 65 6.03 -0.23 -5.46
CA MET A 65 6.04 -1.29 -6.48
C MET A 65 5.37 -0.87 -7.78
N ALA A 66 5.10 0.43 -7.96
CA ALA A 66 4.65 0.97 -9.24
C ALA A 66 5.69 0.69 -10.33
N TYR A 67 5.23 0.33 -11.52
CA TYR A 67 6.11 -0.06 -12.61
C TYR A 67 5.48 0.24 -13.98
N LEU A 68 6.33 0.40 -14.99
CA LEU A 68 5.94 0.41 -16.40
C LEU A 68 6.56 -0.80 -17.10
N SER A 69 5.80 -1.46 -17.97
CA SER A 69 6.26 -2.62 -18.71
C SER A 69 6.58 -2.29 -20.16
N THR A 70 7.62 -2.94 -20.71
CA THR A 70 7.86 -2.93 -22.17
C THR A 70 7.05 -4.00 -22.90
N HIS A 71 6.22 -4.78 -22.20
CA HIS A 71 5.47 -5.87 -22.80
C HIS A 71 4.28 -5.34 -23.59
N VAL A 72 4.35 -5.50 -24.91
CA VAL A 72 3.25 -5.14 -25.82
C VAL A 72 2.31 -6.34 -25.96
N PRO A 73 1.01 -6.19 -25.66
CA PRO A 73 0.05 -7.26 -25.88
C PRO A 73 -0.07 -7.60 -27.36
N ILE A 74 -0.32 -8.88 -27.62
CA ILE A 74 -0.66 -9.35 -28.96
C ILE A 74 -2.15 -9.09 -29.16
N ASP A 75 -2.49 -8.34 -30.20
CA ASP A 75 -3.88 -8.15 -30.60
C ASP A 75 -4.51 -9.52 -30.96
N PRO A 76 -5.61 -9.95 -30.30
CA PRO A 76 -6.25 -11.22 -30.63
C PRO A 76 -6.79 -11.26 -32.06
N VAL A 77 -7.12 -10.11 -32.67
CA VAL A 77 -7.66 -10.03 -34.03
C VAL A 77 -6.53 -10.07 -35.07
N SER A 78 -5.61 -9.10 -35.05
CA SER A 78 -4.51 -9.05 -36.02
C SER A 78 -3.39 -10.05 -35.74
N LYS A 79 -3.32 -10.64 -34.54
CA LYS A 79 -2.21 -11.47 -34.03
C LYS A 79 -0.85 -10.79 -34.12
N GLN A 80 -0.83 -9.47 -34.23
CA GLN A 80 0.38 -8.66 -34.26
C GLN A 80 0.52 -7.89 -32.94
N PRO A 81 1.74 -7.52 -32.53
CA PRO A 81 1.94 -6.64 -31.38
C PRO A 81 1.22 -5.32 -31.63
N ASP A 82 0.40 -4.89 -30.67
CA ASP A 82 -0.27 -3.59 -30.74
C ASP A 82 0.70 -2.45 -30.40
N LYS A 83 1.57 -2.15 -31.37
CA LYS A 83 2.64 -1.15 -31.21
C LYS A 83 2.14 0.29 -31.12
N MET A 84 0.87 0.56 -31.45
CA MET A 84 0.31 1.91 -31.39
C MET A 84 -0.09 2.35 -29.98
N GLY A 85 0.08 1.51 -28.95
CA GLY A 85 -0.22 1.89 -27.57
C GLY A 85 -1.71 2.10 -27.27
N ILE A 86 -2.59 1.69 -28.20
CA ILE A 86 -4.05 1.89 -28.09
C ILE A 86 -4.64 1.06 -26.93
N ARG A 87 -3.92 0.03 -26.49
CA ARG A 87 -4.23 -0.78 -25.32
C ARG A 87 -3.15 -0.59 -24.27
N GLN A 88 -3.25 0.49 -23.50
CA GLN A 88 -2.35 0.75 -22.38
C GLN A 88 -2.49 -0.38 -21.34
N ILE A 89 -1.43 -1.11 -21.04
CA ILE A 89 -1.46 -2.18 -20.02
C ILE A 89 -0.83 -1.72 -18.71
N THR A 90 0.10 -0.76 -18.76
CA THR A 90 0.73 -0.18 -17.58
C THR A 90 0.86 1.33 -17.70
N PHE A 91 0.53 2.04 -16.65
CA PHE A 91 0.62 3.50 -16.59
C PHE A 91 0.80 3.98 -15.15
N PHE A 92 1.10 5.27 -15.00
CA PHE A 92 1.09 6.01 -13.75
C PHE A 92 0.54 7.40 -14.01
N ASN A 93 -0.65 7.68 -13.51
CA ASN A 93 -1.33 8.97 -13.63
C ASN A 93 -1.66 9.47 -12.23
N GLY A 94 -1.03 10.55 -11.82
CA GLY A 94 -1.16 11.14 -10.50
C GLY A 94 -1.49 12.62 -10.58
N THR A 95 -2.48 13.03 -9.81
CA THR A 95 -2.77 14.43 -9.48
C THR A 95 -2.42 14.69 -8.02
N SER A 96 -2.61 15.93 -7.56
CA SER A 96 -2.37 16.29 -6.17
C SER A 96 -3.26 15.56 -5.16
N ASP A 97 -4.42 15.05 -5.56
CA ASP A 97 -5.46 14.47 -4.70
C ASP A 97 -5.94 13.08 -5.14
N SER A 98 -5.35 12.53 -6.22
CA SER A 98 -5.69 11.21 -6.73
C SER A 98 -4.50 10.59 -7.45
N VAL A 99 -4.43 9.27 -7.50
CA VAL A 99 -3.43 8.58 -8.30
C VAL A 99 -3.97 7.24 -8.76
N ASP A 100 -3.80 6.93 -10.04
CA ASP A 100 -4.12 5.66 -10.68
C ASP A 100 -2.85 5.12 -11.34
N PHE A 101 -2.47 3.90 -11.01
CA PHE A 101 -1.21 3.35 -11.48
C PHE A 101 -1.18 1.84 -11.47
N THR A 102 -0.24 1.29 -12.21
CA THR A 102 0.00 -0.15 -12.28
C THR A 102 1.09 -0.57 -11.31
N THR A 103 0.84 -1.63 -10.52
CA THR A 103 1.76 -2.10 -9.47
C THR A 103 1.91 -3.61 -9.44
N LEU A 104 3.03 -4.08 -8.88
CA LEU A 104 3.28 -5.48 -8.53
C LEU A 104 2.93 -5.82 -7.06
N ALA A 105 2.32 -4.88 -6.32
CA ALA A 105 1.98 -5.09 -4.92
C ALA A 105 0.66 -5.87 -4.70
N HIS A 106 -0.01 -6.35 -5.75
CA HIS A 106 -1.30 -7.02 -5.62
C HIS A 106 -1.16 -8.30 -4.79
N ARG A 107 -2.12 -8.53 -3.89
CA ARG A 107 -2.19 -9.75 -3.08
C ARG A 107 -3.40 -10.55 -3.50
N ARG A 108 -3.15 -11.77 -3.97
CA ARG A 108 -4.20 -12.75 -4.26
C ARG A 108 -4.85 -13.21 -2.97
N LEU A 109 -6.14 -12.95 -2.82
CA LEU A 109 -6.90 -13.33 -1.62
C LEU A 109 -7.53 -14.71 -1.77
N VAL A 110 -7.86 -15.11 -3.01
CA VAL A 110 -8.55 -16.36 -3.30
C VAL A 110 -7.58 -17.38 -3.90
N ARG A 111 -7.48 -18.56 -3.28
CA ARG A 111 -6.66 -19.65 -3.78
C ARG A 111 -7.19 -20.12 -5.14
N GLY A 112 -6.32 -20.14 -6.15
CA GLY A 112 -6.65 -20.61 -7.50
C GLY A 112 -7.38 -19.60 -8.39
N ALA A 113 -7.61 -18.37 -7.90
CA ALA A 113 -8.07 -17.29 -8.76
C ALA A 113 -7.02 -17.01 -9.85
N ARG A 114 -7.50 -16.67 -11.05
CA ARG A 114 -6.66 -16.30 -12.21
C ARG A 114 -6.16 -14.86 -12.08
N GLU A 115 -5.73 -14.49 -10.89
CA GLU A 115 -5.12 -13.19 -10.59
C GLU A 115 -3.61 -13.31 -10.71
N SER A 116 -2.96 -12.22 -11.13
CA SER A 116 -1.51 -12.09 -11.12
C SER A 116 -1.07 -11.35 -9.84
N ASP A 117 0.22 -11.05 -9.70
CA ASP A 117 0.69 -10.10 -8.68
C ASP A 117 0.61 -8.65 -9.22
N GLN A 118 0.18 -8.52 -10.48
CA GLN A 118 -0.13 -7.27 -11.15
C GLN A 118 -1.58 -6.83 -10.88
N ALA A 119 -1.76 -5.53 -10.62
CA ALA A 119 -3.05 -4.88 -10.61
C ALA A 119 -2.91 -3.39 -10.97
N GLN A 120 -4.02 -2.81 -11.42
CA GLN A 120 -4.20 -1.37 -11.43
C GLN A 120 -4.80 -0.98 -10.08
N ILE A 121 -4.20 -0.01 -9.43
CA ILE A 121 -4.64 0.53 -8.15
C ILE A 121 -4.91 2.01 -8.30
N GLY A 122 -6.02 2.46 -7.74
CA GLY A 122 -6.37 3.86 -7.66
C GLY A 122 -6.58 4.33 -6.24
N TYR A 123 -6.07 5.50 -5.87
CA TYR A 123 -6.43 6.22 -4.65
C TYR A 123 -7.12 7.53 -5.03
N TYR A 124 -8.18 7.88 -4.31
CA TYR A 124 -8.98 9.08 -4.56
C TYR A 124 -9.86 9.41 -3.37
N LEU A 125 -10.27 10.67 -3.28
CA LEU A 125 -11.25 11.13 -2.30
C LEU A 125 -12.67 10.86 -2.78
N ASP A 126 -13.54 10.45 -1.87
CA ASP A 126 -14.97 10.30 -2.10
C ASP A 126 -15.76 10.64 -0.82
N ARG A 127 -17.09 10.52 -0.86
CA ARG A 127 -17.96 10.66 0.31
C ARG A 127 -18.85 9.42 0.49
N VAL A 128 -18.81 8.85 1.68
CA VAL A 128 -19.69 7.74 2.10
C VAL A 128 -20.51 8.23 3.28
N ASP A 129 -21.83 8.19 3.16
CA ASP A 129 -22.77 8.72 4.18
C ASP A 129 -22.51 10.19 4.57
N GLY A 130 -21.99 10.98 3.60
CA GLY A 130 -21.64 12.40 3.78
C GLY A 130 -20.24 12.66 4.38
N GLU A 131 -19.60 11.63 4.94
CA GLU A 131 -18.25 11.69 5.50
C GLU A 131 -17.19 11.61 4.38
N PRO A 132 -16.16 12.49 4.37
CA PRO A 132 -15.07 12.38 3.41
C PRO A 132 -14.21 11.16 3.72
N VAL A 133 -13.93 10.37 2.68
CA VAL A 133 -13.18 9.11 2.78
C VAL A 133 -12.07 9.04 1.74
N LEU A 134 -10.99 8.36 2.08
CA LEU A 134 -9.99 7.90 1.12
C LEU A 134 -10.41 6.53 0.61
N MET A 135 -10.64 6.44 -0.69
CA MET A 135 -10.95 5.21 -1.40
C MET A 135 -9.68 4.59 -1.98
N ARG A 136 -9.66 3.26 -2.04
CA ARG A 136 -8.70 2.48 -2.84
C ARG A 136 -9.46 1.57 -3.77
N SER A 137 -9.21 1.71 -5.06
CA SER A 137 -9.72 0.81 -6.09
C SER A 137 -8.67 -0.22 -6.50
N VAL A 138 -9.13 -1.41 -6.84
CA VAL A 138 -8.27 -2.50 -7.35
C VAL A 138 -8.91 -3.12 -8.56
N LYS A 139 -8.11 -3.29 -9.61
CA LYS A 139 -8.50 -4.01 -10.81
C LYS A 139 -7.45 -5.06 -11.14
N SER A 140 -7.89 -6.32 -11.09
CA SER A 140 -7.12 -7.48 -11.51
C SER A 140 -8.08 -8.51 -12.10
N PRO A 141 -7.81 -9.08 -13.29
CA PRO A 141 -6.64 -8.85 -14.14
C PRO A 141 -6.61 -7.43 -14.75
N LEU A 142 -5.42 -7.02 -15.22
CA LEU A 142 -5.27 -5.81 -16.02
C LEU A 142 -6.02 -5.95 -17.34
N ASP A 143 -6.65 -4.87 -17.78
CA ASP A 143 -7.27 -4.74 -19.11
C ASP A 143 -7.00 -3.35 -19.68
N ASP A 144 -7.51 -3.08 -20.88
CA ASP A 144 -7.31 -1.84 -21.65
C ASP A 144 -8.36 -0.76 -21.39
N SER A 145 -9.25 -0.95 -20.41
CA SER A 145 -10.29 0.03 -20.11
C SER A 145 -9.81 1.09 -19.11
N ASP A 146 -10.11 2.35 -19.43
CA ASP A 146 -9.78 3.54 -18.64
C ASP A 146 -10.73 3.75 -17.43
N ASN A 147 -11.08 2.66 -16.74
CA ASN A 147 -11.90 2.73 -15.54
C ASN A 147 -11.15 2.22 -14.32
N ARG A 148 -11.52 2.76 -13.15
CA ARG A 148 -11.10 2.21 -11.87
C ARG A 148 -11.82 0.89 -11.64
N GLY A 149 -11.14 -0.03 -10.95
CA GLY A 149 -11.74 -1.28 -10.50
C GLY A 149 -12.66 -1.08 -9.29
N GLU A 150 -12.90 -2.16 -8.55
CA GLU A 150 -13.75 -2.12 -7.36
C GLU A 150 -13.08 -1.30 -6.25
N GLY A 151 -13.77 -0.25 -5.79
CA GLY A 151 -13.33 0.68 -4.75
C GLY A 151 -13.82 0.29 -3.36
N PHE A 152 -12.95 0.43 -2.35
CA PHE A 152 -13.31 0.30 -0.95
C PHE A 152 -12.70 1.40 -0.10
N VAL A 153 -13.34 1.69 1.03
CA VAL A 153 -12.89 2.70 1.99
C VAL A 153 -11.61 2.20 2.69
N VAL A 154 -10.54 2.99 2.61
CA VAL A 154 -9.29 2.75 3.34
C VAL A 154 -9.27 3.50 4.65
N CYS A 155 -9.74 4.74 4.63
CA CYS A 155 -9.76 5.61 5.80
C CYS A 155 -10.91 6.60 5.71
N ARG A 156 -11.54 6.88 6.84
CA ARG A 156 -12.60 7.87 7.02
C ARG A 156 -12.10 9.15 7.67
N GLY A 157 -12.93 10.19 7.62
CA GLY A 157 -12.64 11.49 8.24
C GLY A 157 -11.47 12.22 7.60
N VAL A 158 -11.33 12.12 6.27
CA VAL A 158 -10.19 12.72 5.57
C VAL A 158 -10.41 14.21 5.36
N GLU A 159 -9.58 15.03 6.00
CA GLU A 159 -9.56 16.49 5.82
C GLU A 159 -8.67 16.91 4.63
N GLU A 160 -7.52 16.25 4.49
CA GLU A 160 -6.53 16.54 3.45
C GLU A 160 -5.94 15.22 2.95
N PHE A 161 -5.88 15.06 1.63
CA PHE A 161 -5.05 14.04 0.98
C PHE A 161 -4.26 14.74 -0.13
N LYS A 162 -2.94 14.78 0.02
CA LYS A 162 -2.03 15.41 -0.92
C LYS A 162 -0.92 14.46 -1.37
N LEU A 163 -0.69 14.41 -2.67
CA LEU A 163 0.42 13.74 -3.33
C LEU A 163 1.31 14.78 -4.01
N GLU A 164 2.61 14.55 -3.93
CA GLU A 164 3.62 15.33 -4.67
C GLU A 164 4.65 14.35 -5.24
N TYR A 165 5.12 14.62 -6.45
CA TYR A 165 5.97 13.72 -7.22
C TYR A 165 7.34 14.34 -7.42
N TRP A 166 8.40 13.62 -7.05
CA TRP A 166 9.77 14.13 -7.21
C TRP A 166 10.29 13.85 -8.61
N ASP A 167 10.43 14.90 -9.42
CA ASP A 167 11.17 14.89 -10.69
C ASP A 167 12.66 14.97 -10.39
N ALA A 168 13.43 13.93 -10.71
CA ALA A 168 14.90 13.96 -10.60
C ALA A 168 15.59 13.69 -11.93
N ARG A 169 14.93 13.96 -13.07
CA ARG A 169 15.54 13.80 -14.41
C ARG A 169 16.75 14.71 -14.63
N GLY A 170 16.84 15.84 -13.91
CA GLY A 170 18.05 16.68 -13.85
C GLY A 170 19.11 16.22 -12.83
N GLY A 171 18.95 15.02 -12.27
CA GLY A 171 19.76 14.52 -11.16
C GLY A 171 19.13 14.79 -9.79
N GLU A 172 19.50 13.98 -8.79
CA GLU A 172 18.86 13.97 -7.46
C GLU A 172 18.92 15.33 -6.74
N LYS A 173 19.97 16.12 -6.98
CA LYS A 173 20.20 17.42 -6.32
C LYS A 173 19.41 18.57 -6.93
N GLU A 174 19.03 18.45 -8.20
CA GLU A 174 18.33 19.50 -8.96
C GLU A 174 16.84 19.21 -9.10
N GLY A 175 16.37 18.14 -8.46
CA GLY A 175 15.00 17.72 -8.55
C GLY A 175 14.02 18.72 -7.96
N ARG A 176 12.77 18.61 -8.40
CA ARG A 176 11.67 19.46 -7.94
C ARG A 176 10.43 18.61 -7.65
N TRP A 177 9.60 19.09 -6.74
CA TRP A 177 8.29 18.50 -6.48
C TRP A 177 7.30 19.05 -7.49
N GLU A 178 6.58 18.14 -8.14
CA GLU A 178 5.47 18.43 -9.03
C GLU A 178 4.17 17.97 -8.36
N ASP A 179 3.08 18.68 -8.60
CA ASP A 179 1.75 18.33 -8.06
C ASP A 179 1.02 17.31 -8.95
N ASP A 180 1.47 17.13 -10.20
CA ASP A 180 0.91 16.20 -11.18
C ASP A 180 2.02 15.37 -11.84
N TRP A 181 1.71 14.14 -12.22
CA TRP A 181 2.62 13.25 -12.95
C TRP A 181 1.84 12.34 -13.89
N SER A 182 2.35 12.15 -15.09
CA SER A 182 1.82 11.17 -16.05
C SER A 182 2.99 10.43 -16.66
N ALA A 183 2.87 9.11 -16.76
CA ALA A 183 3.82 8.25 -17.42
C ALA A 183 3.08 7.05 -18.02
N GLU A 184 3.25 6.85 -19.32
CA GLU A 184 2.53 5.84 -20.06
C GLU A 184 3.48 4.81 -20.68
N GLN A 185 2.95 3.61 -20.92
CA GLN A 185 3.68 2.58 -21.65
C GLN A 185 4.04 3.00 -23.09
N SER A 186 3.18 3.77 -23.76
CA SER A 186 3.43 4.32 -25.11
C SER A 186 4.72 5.14 -25.13
N GLU A 187 4.83 6.12 -24.23
CA GLU A 187 6.02 6.96 -24.05
C GLU A 187 7.28 6.11 -23.76
N LEU A 188 7.13 5.08 -22.92
CA LEU A 188 8.23 4.15 -22.65
C LEU A 188 8.68 3.42 -23.91
N LEU A 189 7.76 2.94 -24.74
CA LEU A 189 8.08 2.21 -25.97
C LEU A 189 8.72 3.12 -27.01
N GLU A 190 8.22 4.34 -27.16
CA GLU A 190 8.80 5.36 -28.04
C GLU A 190 10.23 5.71 -27.65
N SER A 191 10.51 5.83 -26.34
CA SER A 191 11.87 6.11 -25.84
C SER A 191 12.88 4.98 -26.11
N LEU A 192 12.39 3.76 -26.39
CA LEU A 192 13.21 2.58 -26.72
C LEU A 192 13.46 2.42 -28.22
N GLU A 193 12.78 3.17 -29.08
CA GLU A 193 12.98 3.04 -30.53
C GLU A 193 14.37 3.58 -30.93
N PRO A 194 15.16 2.84 -31.73
CA PRO A 194 16.47 3.30 -32.17
C PRO A 194 16.33 4.59 -33.00
N GLN A 195 16.85 5.70 -32.50
CA GLN A 195 16.96 6.92 -33.31
C GLN A 195 18.12 6.75 -34.29
N GLU A 196 17.81 6.59 -35.58
CA GLU A 196 18.83 6.54 -36.63
C GLU A 196 19.71 7.81 -36.59
N GLY A 197 21.03 7.63 -36.44
CA GLY A 197 22.01 8.68 -36.67
C GLY A 197 22.48 9.49 -35.47
N TYR A 198 22.04 9.19 -34.25
CA TYR A 198 22.55 9.83 -33.03
C TYR A 198 23.39 8.85 -32.18
N LEU A 199 24.66 9.20 -31.93
CA LEU A 199 25.40 8.66 -30.80
C LEU A 199 24.84 9.33 -29.54
N VAL A 200 23.81 8.73 -28.94
CA VAL A 200 23.32 9.15 -27.63
C VAL A 200 24.30 8.62 -26.59
N ASP A 201 24.71 9.47 -25.64
CA ASP A 201 25.47 9.01 -24.47
C ASP A 201 24.66 7.94 -23.73
N GLU A 202 25.31 6.87 -23.26
CA GLU A 202 24.62 5.80 -22.52
C GLU A 202 23.89 6.36 -21.30
N GLU A 203 24.45 7.38 -20.65
CA GLU A 203 23.83 8.03 -19.48
C GLU A 203 22.55 8.82 -19.85
N GLU A 204 22.55 9.52 -20.98
CA GLU A 204 21.40 10.28 -21.49
C GLU A 204 20.29 9.34 -21.98
N ALA A 205 20.67 8.20 -22.56
CA ALA A 205 19.74 7.13 -22.92
C ALA A 205 19.12 6.46 -21.69
N GLU A 206 19.89 6.25 -20.62
CA GLU A 206 19.36 5.69 -19.36
C GLU A 206 18.39 6.65 -18.66
N GLN A 207 18.65 7.97 -18.68
CA GLN A 207 17.74 8.97 -18.09
C GLN A 207 16.39 9.04 -18.80
N LYS A 208 16.34 8.81 -20.12
CA LYS A 208 15.08 8.76 -20.88
C LYS A 208 14.17 7.59 -20.49
N LEU A 209 14.69 6.56 -19.83
CA LEU A 209 13.93 5.38 -19.44
C LEU A 209 13.33 5.47 -18.02
N ASP A 210 13.70 6.52 -17.26
CA ASP A 210 13.20 6.77 -15.92
C ASP A 210 11.95 7.68 -15.97
N LEU A 211 10.85 7.17 -16.53
CA LEU A 211 9.58 7.92 -16.70
C LEU A 211 8.76 8.02 -15.41
N LEU A 212 8.96 7.11 -14.45
CA LEU A 212 8.26 7.14 -13.16
C LEU A 212 8.90 8.14 -12.19
N PRO A 213 8.12 8.76 -11.30
CA PRO A 213 8.67 9.68 -10.33
C PRO A 213 9.62 8.94 -9.38
N TYR A 214 10.68 9.62 -8.95
CA TYR A 214 11.71 8.99 -8.10
C TYR A 214 11.17 8.60 -6.72
N ARG A 215 10.33 9.48 -6.18
CA ARG A 215 9.62 9.28 -4.91
C ARG A 215 8.32 10.07 -4.93
N VAL A 216 7.35 9.58 -4.18
CA VAL A 216 6.06 10.24 -3.96
C VAL A 216 5.98 10.67 -2.51
N ARG A 217 5.73 11.95 -2.26
CA ARG A 217 5.38 12.44 -0.94
C ARG A 217 3.88 12.32 -0.76
N ILE A 218 3.48 11.78 0.38
CA ILE A 218 2.09 11.55 0.75
C ILE A 218 1.85 12.38 2.01
N SER A 219 0.84 13.23 2.00
CA SER A 219 0.29 13.90 3.18
C SER A 219 -1.17 13.48 3.34
N LEU A 220 -1.53 13.01 4.54
CA LEU A 220 -2.89 12.60 4.88
C LEU A 220 -3.25 13.25 6.22
N VAL A 221 -4.33 14.01 6.28
CA VAL A 221 -4.85 14.62 7.51
C VAL A 221 -6.21 14.02 7.80
N LEU A 222 -6.36 13.48 9.01
CA LEU A 222 -7.58 12.86 9.49
C LEU A 222 -8.18 13.68 10.64
N SER A 223 -9.48 13.93 10.59
CA SER A 223 -10.25 14.49 11.70
C SER A 223 -10.41 13.45 12.82
N ILE A 224 -10.10 13.84 14.05
CA ILE A 224 -10.42 13.07 15.27
C ILE A 224 -11.81 13.51 15.77
N ASP A 225 -12.00 14.82 15.87
CA ASP A 225 -13.23 15.50 16.27
C ASP A 225 -13.29 16.86 15.55
N ASP A 226 -14.31 17.66 15.83
CA ASP A 226 -14.56 18.94 15.15
C ASP A 226 -13.41 19.95 15.29
N ASP A 227 -12.51 19.78 16.26
CA ASP A 227 -11.48 20.77 16.61
C ASP A 227 -10.05 20.20 16.60
N SER A 228 -9.88 18.91 16.28
CA SER A 228 -8.57 18.25 16.28
C SER A 228 -8.38 17.27 15.13
N ASN A 229 -7.15 17.26 14.60
CA ASN A 229 -6.74 16.39 13.51
C ASN A 229 -5.39 15.72 13.77
N VAL A 230 -5.12 14.66 13.00
CA VAL A 230 -3.82 13.98 12.96
C VAL A 230 -3.28 14.02 11.54
N ARG A 231 -2.05 14.52 11.41
CA ARG A 231 -1.32 14.54 10.16
C ARG A 231 -0.36 13.35 10.07
N PHE A 232 -0.43 12.65 8.95
CA PHE A 232 0.51 11.63 8.53
C PHE A 232 1.28 12.14 7.32
N GLN A 233 2.59 11.91 7.31
CA GLN A 233 3.43 12.20 6.17
C GLN A 233 4.39 11.05 5.91
N ALA A 234 4.55 10.69 4.64
CA ALA A 234 5.54 9.73 4.20
C ALA A 234 6.17 10.18 2.87
N GLN A 235 7.37 9.70 2.62
CA GLN A 235 8.00 9.77 1.30
C GLN A 235 8.32 8.35 0.87
N THR A 236 7.74 7.93 -0.25
CA THR A 236 7.84 6.57 -0.77
C THR A 236 8.69 6.58 -2.02
N PRO A 237 9.88 5.92 -2.04
CA PRO A 237 10.61 5.73 -3.26
C PRO A 237 9.87 4.73 -4.17
N ILE A 238 9.89 4.98 -5.48
CA ILE A 238 9.47 3.98 -6.47
C ILE A 238 10.70 3.19 -6.87
N TYR A 239 10.67 1.87 -6.70
CA TYR A 239 11.85 1.03 -6.93
C TYR A 239 11.97 0.53 -8.38
N LEU A 240 10.84 0.33 -9.06
CA LEU A 240 10.79 -0.26 -10.41
C LEU A 240 10.67 0.82 -11.50
N ARG A 241 11.51 1.86 -11.41
CA ARG A 241 11.49 3.02 -12.32
C ARG A 241 11.96 2.68 -13.72
N ARG A 242 12.90 1.73 -13.82
CA ARG A 242 13.39 1.21 -15.10
C ARG A 242 12.35 0.31 -15.74
N ALA A 243 12.31 0.37 -17.07
CA ALA A 243 11.48 -0.46 -17.93
C ALA A 243 11.47 -1.94 -17.50
N PHE A 244 10.32 -2.44 -17.06
CA PHE A 244 10.20 -3.80 -16.55
C PHE A 244 10.09 -4.82 -17.69
N LYS A 245 11.12 -5.68 -17.84
CA LYS A 245 11.19 -6.74 -18.86
C LYS A 245 10.96 -8.12 -18.22
N PHE A 246 9.85 -8.79 -18.59
CA PHE A 246 9.51 -10.12 -18.03
C PHE A 246 10.43 -11.26 -18.52
N ASP A 247 11.04 -11.15 -19.72
CA ASP A 247 11.84 -12.23 -20.33
C ASP A 247 13.17 -12.54 -19.61
N ALA A 248 13.68 -11.62 -18.80
CA ALA A 248 14.94 -11.83 -18.08
C ALA A 248 14.80 -12.87 -16.95
N LEU A 249 13.58 -13.10 -16.43
CA LEU A 249 13.33 -13.99 -15.31
C LEU A 249 13.18 -15.47 -15.71
N SER A 250 12.90 -15.78 -16.99
CA SER A 250 12.78 -17.18 -17.45
C SER A 250 14.12 -17.84 -17.77
N LYS A 251 15.18 -17.04 -17.98
CA LYS A 251 16.51 -17.56 -18.37
C LYS A 251 17.39 -18.01 -17.21
N SER A 252 17.03 -17.74 -15.95
CA SER A 252 17.82 -18.21 -14.78
C SER A 252 17.48 -19.65 -14.33
N GLY A 253 16.45 -20.28 -14.92
CA GLY A 253 16.01 -21.64 -14.58
C GLY A 253 16.63 -22.78 -15.40
N SER A 254 17.32 -22.50 -16.51
CA SER A 254 17.92 -23.54 -17.35
C SER A 254 19.42 -23.72 -17.04
N SER A 255 19.73 -24.12 -15.81
CA SER A 255 21.01 -24.76 -15.53
C SER A 255 21.09 -26.07 -16.32
N LYS A 256 22.14 -26.18 -17.15
CA LYS A 256 22.45 -27.30 -18.04
C LYS A 256 22.23 -28.64 -17.34
N GLY A 257 21.36 -29.47 -17.91
CA GLY A 257 21.25 -30.88 -17.59
C GLY A 257 22.61 -31.55 -17.82
N GLY A 258 23.33 -31.81 -16.73
CA GLY A 258 24.49 -32.70 -16.74
C GLY A 258 24.01 -34.11 -17.03
N SER A 259 24.46 -34.67 -18.14
CA SER A 259 24.29 -36.09 -18.44
C SER A 259 24.89 -36.94 -17.32
N MET A 260 24.03 -37.63 -16.57
CA MET A 260 24.42 -38.76 -15.74
C MET A 260 24.72 -39.97 -16.65
N PRO A 261 25.88 -40.62 -16.53
CA PRO A 261 26.19 -41.83 -17.28
C PRO A 261 25.36 -43.01 -16.76
N GLY A 262 24.88 -43.82 -17.71
CA GLY A 262 23.80 -44.80 -17.56
C GLY A 262 24.00 -45.88 -16.50
N SER A 263 22.91 -46.16 -15.79
CA SER A 263 22.70 -47.39 -15.04
C SER A 263 22.49 -48.56 -16.01
N THR A 264 23.37 -49.55 -15.94
CA THR A 264 23.24 -50.82 -16.65
C THR A 264 22.11 -51.65 -16.02
N PRO A 265 21.22 -52.29 -16.79
CA PRO A 265 20.20 -53.17 -16.25
C PRO A 265 20.81 -54.50 -15.79
N ARG A 266 20.54 -54.84 -14.51
CA ARG A 266 20.93 -56.09 -13.86
C ARG A 266 20.06 -57.23 -14.40
N THR A 267 20.65 -58.14 -15.17
CA THR A 267 20.01 -59.39 -15.61
C THR A 267 19.84 -60.34 -14.42
N MET A 268 18.60 -60.83 -14.23
CA MET A 268 18.31 -61.96 -13.35
C MET A 268 18.51 -63.29 -14.09
N PRO A 269 18.96 -64.37 -13.40
CA PRO A 269 19.23 -65.64 -14.04
C PRO A 269 17.95 -66.48 -14.18
N GLY A 270 17.60 -66.83 -15.42
CA GLY A 270 16.57 -67.83 -15.72
C GLY A 270 17.23 -69.13 -16.19
N GLY A 271 17.24 -70.14 -15.32
CA GLY A 271 17.58 -71.51 -15.70
C GLY A 271 16.38 -72.23 -16.30
N MET A 272 16.60 -72.91 -17.43
CA MET A 272 15.90 -74.15 -17.82
C MET A 272 16.62 -74.76 -19.03
N ARG A 273 17.54 -75.69 -18.76
CA ARG A 273 17.48 -77.11 -19.16
C ARG A 273 18.69 -77.85 -18.59
#